data_AF-A0A7K3LNE4-F1
#
_entry.id   AF-A0A7K3LNE4-F1
#
_cell.length_a   1.000
_cell.length_b   1.000
_cell.length_c   1.000
_cell.angle_alpha   90.00
_cell.angle_beta   90.00
_cell.angle_gamma   90.00
#
_symmetry.space_group_name_H-M   'P 1'
#
loop_
_entity.id
_entity.type
_entity.pdbx_description
1 polymer ?
#
loop_
_entity_poly.entity_id
_entity_poly.type
_entity_poly.pdbx_seq_one_letter_code
_entity_poly.pdbx_strand_id
1 'polypeptide(L)'
;MAPDADQVRTTLWWLVTTFVLVVRLLATIATVLLTIFWVIAAVRDSFGNVFLWPAVGSAVALLVSTYLYSHLRARYPRRNGWIP
;
A
#
# COMPACT_ATOMS: atom_id res chain seq x y z
N MET A 1 8.32 -0.26 -35.72
CA MET A 1 8.77 0.76 -34.76
C MET A 1 8.77 0.10 -33.39
N ALA A 2 9.94 -0.22 -32.85
CA ALA A 2 10.03 -0.73 -31.49
C ALA A 2 9.55 0.38 -30.53
N PRO A 3 8.76 0.07 -29.50
CA PRO A 3 8.33 1.09 -28.55
C PRO A 3 9.57 1.74 -27.92
N ASP A 4 9.61 3.07 -27.93
CA ASP A 4 10.72 3.82 -27.35
C ASP A 4 10.89 3.41 -25.89
N ALA A 5 12.12 3.12 -25.45
CA ALA A 5 12.40 2.60 -24.11
C ALA A 5 11.83 3.52 -23.00
N ASP A 6 11.73 4.82 -23.28
CA ASP A 6 11.12 5.82 -22.41
C ASP A 6 9.60 5.65 -22.27
N GLN A 7 8.92 5.24 -23.33
CA GLN A 7 7.48 4.99 -23.33
C GLN A 7 7.15 3.72 -22.53
N VAL A 8 7.97 2.67 -22.67
CA VAL A 8 7.86 1.44 -21.87
C VAL A 8 8.07 1.76 -20.40
N ARG A 9 9.13 2.48 -20.05
CA ARG A 9 9.45 2.85 -18.67
C ARG A 9 8.33 3.68 -18.03
N THR A 10 7.79 4.65 -18.76
CA THR A 10 6.69 5.50 -18.29
C THR A 10 5.43 4.66 -18.02
N THR A 11 5.08 3.77 -18.95
CA THR A 11 3.91 2.88 -18.82
C THR A 11 4.05 1.94 -17.61
N LEU A 12 5.22 1.33 -17.44
CA LEU A 12 5.54 0.47 -16.31
C LEU A 12 5.41 1.23 -14.98
N TRP A 13 5.85 2.49 -14.97
CA TRP A 13 5.76 3.35 -13.80
C TRP A 13 4.31 3.69 -13.40
N TRP A 14 3.47 4.02 -14.38
CA TRP A 14 2.03 4.24 -14.17
C TRP A 14 1.35 2.99 -13.62
N LEU A 15 1.63 1.82 -14.21
CA LEU A 15 1.10 0.54 -13.74
C LEU A 15 1.51 0.25 -12.29
N VAL A 16 2.78 0.43 -11.95
CA VAL A 16 3.27 0.24 -10.58
C VAL A 16 2.58 1.20 -9.61
N THR A 17 2.41 2.47 -9.99
CA THR A 17 1.75 3.46 -9.12
C THR A 17 0.30 3.09 -8.86
N THR A 18 -0.46 2.77 -9.91
CA THR A 18 -1.85 2.34 -9.80
C THR A 18 -1.95 1.07 -8.95
N PHE A 19 -1.08 0.09 -9.18
CA PHE A 19 -1.03 -1.14 -8.40
C PHE A 19 -0.80 -0.85 -6.91
N VAL A 20 0.18 0.00 -6.58
CA VAL A 20 0.47 0.40 -5.20
C VAL A 20 -0.75 1.06 -4.56
N LEU A 21 -1.46 1.93 -5.28
CA LEU A 21 -2.67 2.59 -4.78
C LEU A 21 -3.80 1.61 -4.51
N VAL A 22 -4.04 0.66 -5.44
CA VAL A 22 -5.06 -0.38 -5.26
C VAL A 22 -4.72 -1.28 -4.08
N VAL A 23 -3.48 -1.77 -3.99
CA VAL A 23 -3.01 -2.57 -2.85
C VAL A 23 -3.15 -1.79 -1.56
N ARG A 24 -2.83 -0.49 -1.54
CA ARG A 24 -3.00 0.36 -0.37
C ARG A 24 -4.45 0.43 0.08
N LEU A 25 -5.37 0.63 -0.86
CA LEU A 25 -6.80 0.70 -0.57
C LEU A 25 -7.29 -0.62 0.01
N LEU A 26 -6.97 -1.75 -0.64
CA LEU A 26 -7.35 -3.09 -0.17
C LEU A 26 -6.75 -3.41 1.20
N ALA A 27 -5.47 -3.10 1.41
CA ALA A 27 -4.80 -3.30 2.69
C ALA A 27 -5.44 -2.43 3.79
N THR A 28 -5.84 -1.19 3.48
CA THR A 28 -6.54 -0.32 4.44
C THR A 28 -7.86 -0.94 4.87
N ILE A 29 -8.69 -1.35 3.90
CA ILE A 29 -10.00 -1.96 4.16
C ILE A 29 -9.82 -3.26 4.94
N ALA A 30 -8.92 -4.14 4.50
CA ALA A 30 -8.63 -5.40 5.16
C ALA A 30 -8.15 -5.19 6.60
N THR A 31 -7.24 -4.22 6.83
CA THR A 31 -6.73 -3.91 8.17
C THR A 31 -7.85 -3.47 9.09
N VAL A 32 -8.72 -2.57 8.63
CA VAL A 32 -9.86 -2.10 9.43
C VAL A 32 -10.79 -3.26 9.79
N LEU A 33 -11.20 -4.05 8.80
CA LEU A 33 -12.11 -5.18 9.04
C LEU A 33 -11.49 -6.23 9.96
N LEU A 34 -10.26 -6.64 9.70
CA LEU A 34 -9.56 -7.65 10.50
C LEU A 34 -9.30 -7.17 11.93
N THR A 35 -9.00 -5.88 12.11
CA THR A 35 -8.86 -5.29 13.45
C THR A 35 -10.19 -5.31 14.20
N ILE A 36 -11.31 -4.95 13.56
CA ILE A 36 -12.65 -5.01 14.18
C ILE A 36 -12.99 -6.44 14.58
N PHE A 37 -12.81 -7.42 13.68
CA PHE A 37 -13.04 -8.83 13.99
C PHE A 37 -12.15 -9.32 15.14
N TRP A 38 -10.88 -8.91 15.16
CA TRP A 38 -9.97 -9.23 16.26
C TRP A 38 -10.44 -8.64 17.59
N VAL A 39 -10.84 -7.36 17.64
CA VAL A 39 -11.35 -6.73 18.87
C VAL A 39 -12.59 -7.46 19.38
N ILE A 40 -13.56 -7.76 18.51
CA ILE A 40 -14.77 -8.50 18.88
C ILE A 40 -14.41 -9.86 19.48
N ALA A 41 -13.47 -10.57 18.84
CA ALA A 41 -13.07 -11.91 19.26
C ALA A 41 -12.20 -11.90 20.54
N ALA A 42 -11.39 -10.86 20.74
CA ALA A 42 -10.59 -10.64 21.94
C ALA A 42 -11.46 -10.34 23.17
N VAL A 43 -12.57 -9.58 22.98
CA VAL A 43 -13.56 -9.33 24.04
C VAL A 43 -14.34 -10.59 24.40
N ARG A 44 -14.55 -11.49 23.42
CA ARG A 44 -15.34 -12.72 23.61
C ARG A 44 -14.59 -13.85 24.31
N ASP A 45 -13.31 -14.04 24.01
CA ASP A 45 -12.62 -15.30 24.32
C ASP A 45 -11.15 -15.14 24.70
N SER A 46 -10.31 -14.57 23.82
CA SER A 46 -8.86 -14.46 24.07
C SER A 46 -8.19 -13.48 23.11
N PHE A 47 -7.18 -12.74 23.61
CA PHE A 47 -6.36 -11.80 22.82
C PHE A 47 -5.52 -12.50 21.73
N GLY A 48 -5.15 -13.76 21.93
CA GLY A 48 -4.40 -14.59 20.98
C GLY A 48 -5.27 -15.28 19.94
N ASN A 49 -6.26 -14.56 19.40
CA ASN A 49 -7.23 -15.14 18.47
C ASN A 49 -6.67 -15.30 17.05
N VAL A 50 -7.25 -16.21 16.26
CA VAL A 50 -6.93 -16.48 14.86
C VAL A 50 -6.96 -15.21 13.97
N PHE A 51 -7.70 -14.17 14.39
CA PHE A 51 -7.78 -12.88 13.70
C PHE A 51 -6.56 -11.95 13.95
N LEU A 52 -5.70 -12.25 14.93
CA LEU A 52 -4.52 -11.44 15.26
C LEU A 52 -3.51 -11.45 14.10
N TRP A 53 -3.20 -12.63 13.57
CA TRP A 53 -2.20 -12.78 12.50
C TRP A 53 -2.62 -12.14 11.17
N PRO A 54 -3.88 -12.27 10.71
CA PRO A 54 -4.39 -11.49 9.60
C PRO A 54 -4.34 -9.96 9.84
N ALA A 55 -4.67 -9.49 11.05
CA ALA A 55 -4.59 -8.06 11.38
C ALA A 55 -3.13 -7.55 11.32
N VAL A 56 -2.18 -8.30 11.87
CA VAL A 56 -0.74 -7.99 11.78
C VAL A 56 -0.28 -8.01 10.31
N GLY A 57 -0.68 -9.03 9.53
CA GLY A 57 -0.31 -9.14 8.12
C GLY A 57 -0.81 -7.97 7.26
N SER A 58 -2.03 -7.50 7.52
CA SER A 58 -2.61 -6.35 6.83
C SER A 58 -1.95 -5.02 7.23
N ALA A 59 -1.59 -4.84 8.51
CA ALA A 59 -0.80 -3.71 8.97
C ALA A 59 0.61 -3.67 8.35
N VAL A 60 1.27 -4.84 8.23
CA VAL A 60 2.56 -4.96 7.54
C VAL A 60 2.43 -4.65 6.05
N ALA A 61 1.37 -5.13 5.38
CA ALA A 61 1.11 -4.81 3.98
C ALA A 61 0.90 -3.29 3.74
N LEU A 62 0.21 -2.62 4.66
CA LEU A 62 0.06 -1.16 4.67
C LEU A 62 1.40 -0.43 4.80
N LEU A 63 2.28 -0.88 5.70
CA LEU A 63 3.62 -0.33 5.86
C LEU A 63 4.46 -0.51 4.60
N VAL A 64 4.44 -1.69 4.00
CA VAL A 64 5.15 -1.97 2.75
C VAL A 64 4.63 -1.07 1.62
N SER A 65 3.31 -0.93 1.48
CA SER A 65 2.70 -0.05 0.47
C SER A 65 3.08 1.42 0.69
N THR A 66 3.12 1.87 1.94
CA THR A 66 3.52 3.23 2.32
C THR A 66 4.98 3.47 1.97
N TYR A 67 5.86 2.51 2.27
CA TYR A 67 7.27 2.59 1.93
C TYR A 67 7.49 2.63 0.42
N LEU A 68 6.79 1.78 -0.33
CA LEU A 68 6.86 1.76 -1.80
C LEU A 68 6.37 3.07 -2.40
N TYR A 69 5.24 3.61 -1.94
CA TYR A 69 4.72 4.90 -2.37
C TYR A 69 5.69 6.05 -2.04
N SER A 70 6.29 6.02 -0.85
CA SER A 70 7.30 7.01 -0.45
C SER A 70 8.55 6.94 -1.34
N HIS A 71 9.01 5.74 -1.70
CA HIS A 71 10.15 5.56 -2.60
C HIS A 71 9.84 6.05 -4.03
N LEU A 72 8.64 5.73 -4.53
CA LEU A 72 8.13 6.21 -5.82
C LEU A 72 8.05 7.75 -5.81
N ARG A 73 7.51 8.35 -4.74
CA ARG A 73 7.44 9.79 -4.54
C ARG A 73 8.82 10.43 -4.41
N ALA A 74 9.76 9.83 -3.71
CA ALA A 74 11.11 10.40 -3.53
C ALA A 74 11.88 10.47 -4.87
N ARG A 75 11.58 9.59 -5.83
CA ARG A 75 12.13 9.64 -7.20
C ARG A 75 11.41 10.61 -8.14
N TYR A 76 10.22 11.07 -7.76
CA TYR A 76 9.59 12.27 -8.32
C TYR A 76 9.63 13.37 -7.27
N PRO A 77 10.77 14.06 -7.04
CA PRO A 77 10.69 15.39 -6.46
C PRO A 77 9.76 16.13 -7.40
N ARG A 78 8.56 16.40 -6.89
CA ARG A 78 7.55 17.30 -7.41
C ARG A 78 8.26 18.27 -8.36
N ARG A 79 8.04 18.13 -9.68
CA ARG A 79 8.49 19.10 -10.71
C ARG A 79 7.64 20.36 -10.55
N ASN A 80 7.58 20.82 -9.31
CA ASN A 80 6.86 21.96 -8.82
C ASN A 80 7.83 23.08 -9.00
N GLY A 81 7.55 23.92 -9.98
CA GLY A 81 8.38 25.04 -10.39
C GLY A 81 8.82 25.88 -9.19
N TRP A 82 9.99 25.55 -8.67
CA TRP A 82 10.77 26.44 -7.84
C TRP A 82 11.58 27.30 -8.81
N ILE A 83 10.88 28.31 -9.32
CA ILE A 83 11.42 29.56 -9.83
C ILE A 83 10.50 30.59 -9.14
N PRO A 84 10.98 31.50 -8.28
CA PRO A 84 12.26 32.22 -8.38
C PRO A 84 13.23 32.00 -7.21
#